data_AF-A0AAD8S9W0-F1
#
_entry.id   AF-A0AAD8S9W0-F1
#
_cell.length_a   1.000
_cell.length_b   1.000
_cell.length_c   1.000
_cell.angle_alpha   90.00
_cell.angle_beta   90.00
_cell.angle_gamma   90.00
#
_symmetry.space_group_name_H-M   'P 1'
#
loop_
_entity.id
_entity.type
_entity.pdbx_description
1 polymer ?
#
loop_
_entity_poly.entity_id
_entity_poly.type
_entity_poly.pdbx_seq_one_letter_code
_entity_poly.pdbx_strand_id
1 'polypeptide(L)'
;MAAEDLEWERSKISNQDLNMMKKLGLMKKEDAIRFPSEESYPNPPMEYRPLIKDLLRIGTQFVGYREYASKAEEKLAEANERANTLAQQLEHSEKARKAELDATEARADKAKADAAGVEDLRKRLC
;
A
#
# COMPACT_ATOMS: atom_id res chain seq x y z
N MET A 1 30.47 27.01 25.79
CA MET A 1 31.89 26.75 25.56
C MET A 1 32.02 25.68 24.49
N ALA A 2 32.80 26.00 23.45
CA ALA A 2 33.57 25.10 22.58
C ALA A 2 32.82 24.15 21.61
N ALA A 3 32.29 24.68 20.50
CA ALA A 3 32.00 23.86 19.32
C ALA A 3 32.21 24.56 17.97
N GLU A 4 32.15 25.90 17.91
CA GLU A 4 32.17 26.62 16.62
C GLU A 4 33.56 27.06 16.15
N ASP A 5 34.60 26.99 17.00
CA ASP A 5 35.97 27.43 16.62
C ASP A 5 36.78 26.37 15.86
N LEU A 6 36.26 25.15 15.65
CA LEU A 6 37.03 24.03 15.07
C LEU A 6 36.88 23.85 13.55
N GLU A 7 35.90 24.49 12.89
CA GLU A 7 35.70 24.30 11.44
C GLU A 7 36.64 25.16 10.57
N TRP A 8 37.18 26.27 11.11
CA TRP A 8 38.00 27.19 10.33
C TRP A 8 39.47 26.73 10.14
N GLU A 9 39.97 25.81 10.98
CA GLU A 9 41.34 25.29 10.87
C GLU A 9 41.54 24.25 9.76
N ARG A 10 40.47 23.74 9.14
CA ARG A 10 40.56 22.68 8.11
C ARG A 10 40.83 23.17 6.68
N SER A 11 40.86 24.49 6.43
CA SER A 11 41.03 25.06 5.08
C SER A 11 42.41 25.68 4.81
N LYS A 12 43.47 25.26 5.51
CA LYS A 12 44.84 25.64 5.12
C LYS A 12 45.46 24.53 4.28
N ILE A 13 45.50 24.75 2.97
CA ILE A 13 46.31 23.96 2.02
C ILE A 13 47.72 23.83 2.61
N SER A 14 48.17 22.60 2.87
CA SER A 14 49.48 22.36 3.45
C SER A 14 50.57 22.84 2.50
N ASN A 15 51.72 23.25 3.03
CA ASN A 15 52.91 23.53 2.22
C ASN A 15 53.32 22.33 1.35
N GLN A 16 52.99 21.11 1.79
CA GLN A 16 53.18 19.88 1.02
C GLN A 16 52.26 19.83 -0.21
N ASP A 17 50.99 20.20 -0.05
CA ASP A 17 49.99 20.25 -1.13
C ASP A 17 50.34 21.33 -2.16
N LEU A 18 50.79 22.50 -1.68
CA LEU A 18 51.30 23.59 -2.51
C LEU A 18 52.48 23.14 -3.39
N ASN A 19 53.41 22.38 -2.82
CA ASN A 19 54.54 21.84 -3.58
C ASN A 19 54.11 20.76 -4.58
N MET A 20 53.12 19.92 -4.26
CA MET A 20 52.55 18.97 -5.21
C MET A 20 51.86 19.68 -6.37
N MET A 21 51.02 20.69 -6.10
CA MET A 21 50.34 21.45 -7.14
C MET A 21 51.31 22.20 -8.07
N LYS A 22 52.42 22.72 -7.52
CA LYS A 22 53.51 23.30 -8.32
C LYS A 22 54.22 22.26 -9.18
N LYS A 23 54.53 21.07 -8.64
CA LYS A 23 55.18 19.97 -9.39
C LYS A 23 54.29 19.43 -10.51
N LEU A 24 52.98 19.34 -10.28
CA LEU A 24 52.00 18.89 -11.27
C LEU A 24 51.67 19.98 -12.32
N GLY A 25 52.26 21.18 -12.19
CA GLY A 25 52.01 22.29 -13.11
C GLY A 25 50.60 22.87 -13.02
N LEU A 26 49.82 22.47 -12.01
CA LEU A 26 48.44 22.92 -11.78
C LEU A 26 48.37 24.40 -11.41
N MET A 27 49.47 24.97 -10.90
CA MET A 27 49.57 26.42 -10.63
C MET A 27 49.96 27.28 -11.83
N LYS A 28 50.30 26.68 -12.99
CA LYS A 28 50.74 27.43 -14.19
C LYS A 28 49.63 27.68 -15.20
N LYS A 29 48.50 27.00 -15.03
CA LYS A 29 47.33 27.14 -15.89
C LYS A 29 46.23 27.71 -15.02
N GLU A 30 45.89 28.97 -15.24
CA GLU A 30 44.80 29.66 -14.53
C GLU A 30 43.45 28.91 -14.67
N ASP A 31 43.34 28.02 -15.65
CA ASP A 31 42.18 27.16 -15.93
C ASP A 31 42.37 25.65 -15.59
N ALA A 32 43.47 25.23 -14.93
CA ALA A 32 43.69 23.80 -14.66
C ALA A 32 42.72 23.19 -13.65
N ILE A 33 42.10 24.03 -12.80
CA ILE A 33 41.08 23.63 -11.84
C ILE A 33 39.80 24.39 -12.19
N ARG A 34 39.35 24.24 -13.43
CA ARG A 34 38.00 24.65 -13.79
C ARG A 34 37.07 23.52 -13.38
N PHE A 35 36.42 23.68 -12.23
CA PHE A 35 35.27 22.83 -11.92
C PHE A 35 34.25 23.04 -13.03
N PRO A 36 33.70 21.96 -13.62
CA PRO A 36 32.67 22.09 -14.64
C PRO A 36 31.54 22.95 -14.04
N SER A 37 31.29 24.14 -14.60
CA SER A 37 30.10 24.93 -14.24
C SER A 37 28.85 24.14 -14.66
N GLU A 38 27.67 24.52 -14.17
CA GLU A 38 26.41 23.85 -14.55
C GLU A 38 26.17 23.80 -16.08
N GLU A 39 26.82 24.68 -16.85
CA GLU A 39 26.87 24.69 -18.32
C GLU A 39 27.71 23.57 -18.95
N SER A 40 28.49 22.86 -18.15
CA SER A 40 29.42 21.80 -18.56
C SER A 40 28.84 20.40 -18.33
N TYR A 41 27.57 20.30 -17.93
CA TYR A 41 26.82 19.08 -18.22
C TYR A 41 26.66 18.98 -19.73
N PRO A 42 27.07 17.87 -20.37
CA PRO A 42 26.82 17.68 -21.79
C PRO A 42 25.31 17.73 -21.97
N ASN A 43 24.82 18.86 -22.50
CA ASN A 43 23.44 18.98 -22.91
C ASN A 43 23.20 17.84 -23.89
N PRO A 44 22.34 16.86 -23.56
CA PRO A 44 22.27 15.64 -24.34
C PRO A 44 22.04 16.00 -25.81
N PRO A 45 22.69 15.27 -26.75
CA PRO A 45 22.55 15.54 -28.17
C PRO A 45 21.07 15.72 -28.51
N MET A 46 20.75 16.70 -29.35
CA MET A 46 19.37 17.15 -29.59
C MET A 46 18.41 15.98 -29.89
N GLU A 47 18.94 14.95 -30.53
CA GLU A 47 18.29 13.69 -30.91
C GLU A 47 17.72 12.90 -29.72
N TYR A 48 18.32 12.96 -28.53
CA TYR A 48 17.87 12.22 -27.34
C TYR A 48 16.90 13.00 -26.46
N ARG A 49 16.77 14.32 -26.66
CA ARG A 49 15.89 15.15 -25.82
C ARG A 49 14.40 14.76 -25.90
N PRO A 50 13.85 14.41 -27.08
CA PRO A 50 12.48 13.89 -27.15
C PRO A 50 12.32 12.58 -26.38
N LEU A 51 13.27 11.64 -26.55
CA LEU A 51 13.25 10.34 -25.89
C LEU A 51 13.28 10.47 -24.36
N ILE A 52 14.12 11.37 -23.83
CA ILE A 52 14.23 11.61 -22.38
C ILE A 52 12.92 12.20 -21.82
N LYS A 53 12.29 13.12 -22.55
CA LYS A 53 10.99 13.70 -22.14
C LYS A 53 9.88 12.65 -22.14
N ASP A 54 9.86 11.78 -23.15
CA ASP A 54 8.88 10.70 -23.23
C ASP A 54 9.08 9.67 -22.11
N LEU A 55 10.32 9.29 -21.81
CA LEU A 55 10.64 8.41 -20.69
C LEU A 55 10.20 9.01 -19.35
N LEU A 56 10.46 10.30 -19.13
CA LEU A 56 10.02 10.99 -17.92
C LEU A 56 8.49 11.00 -17.81
N ARG A 57 7.78 11.30 -18.91
CA ARG A 57 6.31 11.27 -18.95
C ARG A 57 5.75 9.88 -18.64
N ILE A 58 6.30 8.85 -19.27
CA ILE A 58 5.90 7.46 -19.04
C ILE A 58 6.17 7.07 -17.57
N GLY A 59 7.34 7.44 -17.03
CA GLY A 59 7.69 7.21 -15.64
C GLY A 59 6.66 7.81 -14.66
N THR A 60 6.24 9.05 -14.89
CA THR A 60 5.20 9.69 -14.05
C THR A 60 3.85 8.98 -14.16
N GLN A 61 3.47 8.52 -15.34
CA GLN A 61 2.24 7.74 -15.52
C GLN A 61 2.29 6.41 -14.77
N PHE A 62 3.42 5.70 -14.80
CA PHE A 62 3.60 4.44 -14.07
C PHE A 62 3.43 4.61 -12.55
N VAL A 63 3.93 5.71 -11.98
CA VAL A 63 3.71 6.01 -10.55
C VAL A 63 2.22 6.17 -10.26
N GLY A 64 1.49 6.92 -11.10
CA GLY A 64 0.03 7.07 -10.96
C GLY A 64 -0.74 5.75 -11.09
N TYR A 65 -0.36 4.89 -12.04
CA TYR A 65 -0.98 3.58 -12.19
C TYR A 65 -0.72 2.66 -10.98
N ARG A 66 0.46 2.73 -10.37
CA ARG A 66 0.79 1.97 -9.16
C ARG A 66 -0.12 2.37 -8.00
N GLU A 67 -0.32 3.67 -7.78
CA GLU A 67 -1.21 4.16 -6.73
C GLU A 67 -2.66 3.75 -6.98
N TYR A 68 -3.13 3.81 -8.22
CA TYR A 68 -4.45 3.34 -8.60
C TYR A 68 -4.61 1.83 -8.33
N ALA A 69 -3.63 1.02 -8.72
CA ALA A 69 -3.65 -0.43 -8.48
C ALA A 69 -3.69 -0.75 -6.98
N SER A 70 -2.88 -0.06 -6.17
CA SER A 70 -2.88 -0.23 -4.71
C SER A 70 -4.23 0.10 -4.08
N LYS A 71 -4.88 1.20 -4.49
CA LYS A 71 -6.24 1.54 -4.04
C LYS A 71 -7.30 0.54 -4.50
N ALA A 72 -7.13 -0.04 -5.69
CA ALA A 72 -8.04 -1.05 -6.20
C ALA A 72 -7.93 -2.37 -5.40
N GLU A 73 -6.71 -2.77 -5.05
CA GLU A 73 -6.45 -3.94 -4.19
C GLU A 73 -7.03 -3.74 -2.79
N GLU A 74 -6.88 -2.55 -2.20
CA GLU A 74 -7.46 -2.20 -0.89
C GLU A 74 -9.00 -2.31 -0.91
N LYS A 75 -9.65 -1.73 -1.93
CA LYS A 75 -11.11 -1.84 -2.08
C LYS A 75 -11.57 -3.28 -2.30
N LEU A 76 -10.78 -4.10 -3.00
CA LEU A 76 -11.09 -5.49 -3.22
C LEU A 76 -10.97 -6.30 -1.92
N ALA A 77 -9.97 -6.00 -1.09
CA ALA A 77 -9.83 -6.59 0.24
C ALA A 77 -11.01 -6.23 1.15
N GLU A 78 -11.42 -4.95 1.18
CA GLU A 78 -12.57 -4.49 1.95
C GLU A 78 -13.88 -5.16 1.48
N ALA A 79 -14.08 -5.26 0.17
CA ALA A 79 -15.25 -5.94 -0.40
C ALA A 79 -15.28 -7.43 -0.02
N ASN A 80 -14.13 -8.11 -0.02
CA ASN A 80 -14.02 -9.50 0.42
C ASN A 80 -14.33 -9.68 1.91
N GLU A 81 -13.85 -8.77 2.77
CA GLU A 81 -14.17 -8.81 4.19
C GLU A 81 -15.67 -8.62 4.44
N ARG A 82 -16.29 -7.66 3.74
CA ARG A 82 -17.75 -7.45 3.78
C ARG A 82 -18.52 -8.67 3.27
N ALA A 83 -18.05 -9.31 2.19
CA ALA A 83 -18.67 -10.52 1.68
C ALA A 83 -18.60 -11.68 2.70
N ASN A 84 -17.45 -11.84 3.36
CA ASN A 84 -17.27 -12.88 4.39
C ASN A 84 -18.16 -12.65 5.62
N THR A 85 -18.27 -11.41 6.10
CA THR A 85 -19.15 -11.07 7.23
C THR A 85 -20.62 -11.31 6.90
N LEU A 86 -21.07 -10.95 5.69
CA LEU A 86 -22.42 -11.26 5.21
C LEU A 86 -22.67 -12.77 5.08
N ALA A 87 -21.68 -13.53 4.59
CA ALA A 87 -21.78 -14.98 4.50
C ALA A 87 -21.96 -15.62 5.89
N GLN A 88 -21.21 -15.15 6.90
CA GLN A 88 -21.36 -15.61 8.28
C GLN A 88 -22.73 -15.24 8.87
N GLN A 89 -23.23 -14.02 8.60
CA GLN A 89 -24.57 -13.62 9.04
C GLN A 89 -25.67 -14.47 8.41
N LEU A 90 -25.54 -14.76 7.11
CA LEU A 90 -26.47 -15.65 6.41
C LEU A 90 -26.45 -17.05 7.03
N GLU A 91 -25.28 -17.65 7.23
CA GLU A 91 -25.16 -18.97 7.85
C GLU A 91 -25.80 -19.00 9.25
N HIS A 92 -25.60 -17.96 10.07
CA HIS A 92 -26.24 -17.86 11.38
C HIS A 92 -27.77 -17.73 11.25
N SER A 93 -28.26 -16.89 10.33
CA SER A 93 -29.70 -16.71 10.11
C SER A 93 -30.38 -17.99 9.58
N GLU A 94 -29.70 -18.76 8.73
CA GLU A 94 -30.20 -20.02 8.21
C GLU A 94 -30.29 -21.08 9.31
N LYS A 95 -29.28 -21.16 10.18
CA LYS A 95 -29.32 -22.02 11.38
C LYS A 95 -30.47 -21.63 12.30
N ALA A 96 -30.68 -20.34 12.55
CA ALA A 96 -31.79 -19.85 13.34
C ALA A 96 -33.14 -20.22 12.71
N ARG A 97 -33.31 -20.00 11.40
CA ARG A 97 -34.55 -20.33 10.68
C ARG A 97 -34.84 -21.83 10.68
N LYS A 98 -33.80 -22.66 10.55
CA LYS A 98 -33.95 -24.11 10.65
C LYS A 98 -34.41 -24.53 12.04
N ALA A 99 -33.81 -23.97 13.10
CA ALA A 99 -34.24 -24.25 14.47
C ALA A 99 -35.69 -23.80 14.74
N GLU A 100 -36.12 -22.67 14.15
CA GLU A 100 -37.52 -22.23 14.24
C GLU A 100 -38.48 -23.19 13.52
N LEU A 101 -38.12 -23.66 12.32
CA LEU A 101 -38.91 -24.65 11.59
C LEU A 101 -39.05 -25.95 12.40
N ASP A 102 -37.94 -26.50 12.89
CA ASP A 102 -37.93 -27.71 13.72
C ASP A 102 -38.80 -27.52 14.98
N ALA A 103 -38.76 -26.33 15.61
CA ALA A 103 -39.60 -26.01 16.76
C ALA A 103 -41.10 -25.91 16.40
N THR A 104 -41.44 -25.39 15.22
CA THR A 104 -42.83 -25.33 14.76
C THR A 104 -43.38 -26.70 14.40
N GLU A 105 -42.58 -27.57 13.77
CA GLU A 105 -42.95 -28.95 13.48
C GLU A 105 -43.20 -29.74 14.77
N ALA A 106 -42.30 -29.64 15.74
CA ALA A 106 -42.46 -30.27 17.06
C ALA A 106 -43.74 -29.80 17.78
N ARG A 107 -44.07 -28.50 17.69
CA ARG A 107 -45.33 -27.96 18.24
C ARG A 107 -46.56 -28.49 17.52
N ALA A 108 -46.50 -28.60 16.19
CA ALA A 108 -47.60 -29.14 15.40
C ALA A 108 -47.85 -30.62 15.72
N ASP A 109 -46.81 -31.43 15.86
CA ASP A 109 -46.94 -32.85 16.19
C ASP A 109 -47.47 -33.07 17.61
N LYS A 110 -47.03 -32.26 18.56
CA LYS A 110 -47.61 -32.25 19.91
C LYS A 110 -49.10 -31.90 19.87
N ALA A 111 -49.49 -30.86 19.13
CA ALA A 111 -50.89 -30.47 19.01
C ALA A 111 -51.76 -31.57 18.37
N LYS A 112 -51.24 -32.29 17.37
CA LYS A 112 -51.91 -33.45 16.78
C LYS A 112 -52.08 -34.59 17.79
N ALA A 113 -51.05 -34.88 18.59
CA ALA A 113 -51.12 -35.92 19.63
C ALA A 113 -52.15 -35.56 20.72
N ASP A 114 -52.17 -34.32 21.17
CA ASP A 114 -53.14 -33.82 22.14
C ASP A 114 -54.57 -33.89 21.58
N ALA A 115 -54.77 -33.50 20.31
CA ALA A 115 -56.06 -33.58 19.64
C ALA A 115 -56.56 -35.03 19.50
N ALA A 116 -55.68 -35.96 19.13
CA ALA A 116 -56.02 -37.39 19.06
C ALA A 116 -56.42 -37.95 20.43
N GLY A 117 -55.69 -37.58 21.49
CA GLY A 117 -56.03 -37.97 22.86
C GLY A 117 -57.38 -37.46 23.33
N VAL A 118 -57.75 -36.22 22.95
CA VAL A 118 -59.07 -35.64 23.23
C VAL A 118 -60.17 -36.39 22.47
N GLU A 119 -59.94 -36.75 21.21
CA GLU A 119 -60.90 -37.51 20.41
C GLU A 119 -61.14 -38.92 20.97
N ASP A 120 -60.08 -39.60 21.40
CA ASP A 120 -60.18 -40.92 22.04
C ASP A 120 -60.94 -40.87 23.38
N LEU A 121 -60.71 -39.85 24.21
CA LEU A 121 -61.47 -39.63 25.44
C LEU A 121 -62.96 -39.37 25.13
N ARG A 122 -63.25 -38.58 24.10
CA ARG A 122 -64.62 -38.31 23.67
C ARG A 122 -65.33 -39.59 23.22
N LYS A 123 -64.65 -40.48 22.49
CA LYS A 123 -65.19 -41.79 22.07
C LYS A 123 -65.48 -42.74 23.24
N ARG A 124 -64.80 -42.60 24.38
CA ARG A 124 -65.03 -43.43 25.58
C ARG A 124 -66.17 -42.93 26.46
N LEU A 125 -66.59 -41.68 26.32
CA LEU A 125 -67.64 -41.03 27.13
C LEU A 125 -69.01 -40.99 26.45
N CYS A 126 -69.11 -41.37 25.17
CA CYS A 126 -70.35 -41.57 24.41
C CYS A 126 -70.61 -43.07 24.23
#